data_AF-A0A953WI53-F1
#
_entry.id   AF-A0A953WI53-F1
#
_cell.length_a   1.000
_cell.length_b   1.000
_cell.length_c   1.000
_cell.angle_alpha   90.00
_cell.angle_beta   90.00
_cell.angle_gamma   90.00
#
_symmetry.space_group_name_H-M   'P 1'
#
loop_
_entity.id
_entity.type
_entity.pdbx_description
1 polymer ?
#
loop_
_entity_poly.entity_id
_entity_poly.type
_entity_poly.pdbx_seq_one_letter_code
_entity_poly.pdbx_strand_id
1 'polypeptide(L)'
;FAGIPNFAPELLRRARVKDPMKAKHLRKALESLAEEGVTQLFKPSIGSDMIVGAVGQLQFEVMIERVAAEYNLEVVFEPAPYNVARWLSCDDPKVLEAFLDKNKSSSGTDLDDAPVYLAKNAWDVGYAQEKNPEIRFTATKERAL
;
A
#
# COMPACT_ATOMS: atom_id res chain seq x y z
N PHE A 1 -4.55 24.20 7.20
CA PHE A 1 -5.55 23.33 6.56
C PHE A 1 -5.16 21.90 6.90
N ALA A 2 -5.94 21.16 7.69
CA ALA A 2 -5.66 19.74 7.91
C ALA A 2 -5.83 19.02 6.56
N GLY A 3 -4.78 18.36 6.08
CA GLY A 3 -4.82 17.61 4.82
C GLY A 3 -5.91 16.53 4.87
N ILE A 4 -6.43 16.14 3.71
CA ILE A 4 -7.35 15.00 3.62
C ILE A 4 -6.60 13.76 4.13
N PRO A 5 -7.11 13.06 5.17
CA PRO A 5 -6.44 11.89 5.70
C PRO A 5 -6.45 10.74 4.68
N ASN A 6 -5.37 9.97 4.66
CA ASN A 6 -5.34 8.72 3.93
C ASN A 6 -6.16 7.68 4.71
N PHE A 7 -7.03 6.97 4.00
CA PHE A 7 -7.82 5.88 4.56
C PHE A 7 -7.27 4.55 4.06
N ALA A 8 -7.33 3.53 4.91
CA ALA A 8 -7.00 2.18 4.52
C ALA A 8 -7.97 1.73 3.41
N PRO A 9 -7.47 1.12 2.34
CA PRO A 9 -8.29 0.73 1.20
C PRO A 9 -9.21 -0.45 1.56
N GLU A 10 -10.30 -0.59 0.79
CA GLU A 10 -11.18 -1.76 0.86
C GLU A 10 -10.69 -2.89 -0.05
N LEU A 11 -10.02 -2.55 -1.15
CA LEU A 11 -9.49 -3.48 -2.13
C LEU A 11 -7.99 -3.25 -2.33
N LEU A 12 -7.23 -4.34 -2.30
CA LEU A 12 -5.81 -4.36 -2.63
C LEU A 12 -5.59 -5.17 -3.91
N ARG A 13 -4.90 -4.56 -4.87
CA ARG A 13 -4.47 -5.23 -6.11
C ARG A 13 -2.99 -5.05 -6.33
N ARG A 14 -2.36 -6.05 -6.94
CA ARG A 14 -0.98 -5.97 -7.37
C ARG A 14 -0.93 -5.37 -8.76
N ALA A 15 -0.18 -4.29 -8.93
CA ALA A 15 0.00 -3.67 -10.24
C ALA A 15 1.20 -4.28 -10.96
N ARG A 16 1.00 -4.67 -12.22
CA ARG A 16 2.03 -5.17 -13.12
C ARG A 16 1.92 -4.52 -14.48
N VAL A 17 3.04 -4.46 -15.19
CA VAL A 17 3.07 -4.13 -16.61
C VAL A 17 3.04 -5.42 -17.43
N LYS A 18 2.41 -5.39 -18.60
CA LYS A 18 2.55 -6.49 -19.56
C LYS A 18 3.98 -6.69 -20.05
N ASP A 19 4.73 -5.58 -20.22
CA ASP A 19 6.14 -5.59 -20.61
C ASP A 19 7.04 -5.37 -19.36
N PRO A 20 7.71 -6.42 -18.83
CA PRO A 20 8.51 -6.33 -17.60
C PRO A 20 9.59 -5.24 -17.63
N MET A 21 10.10 -4.88 -18.82
CA MET A 21 11.11 -3.83 -18.96
C MET A 21 10.59 -2.45 -18.57
N LYS A 22 9.26 -2.27 -18.54
CA LYS A 22 8.60 -1.01 -18.18
C LYS A 22 8.21 -0.90 -16.70
N ALA A 23 8.57 -1.87 -15.85
CA ALA A 23 8.18 -1.88 -14.43
C ALA A 23 8.58 -0.59 -13.68
N LYS A 24 9.76 -0.04 -13.98
CA LYS A 24 10.21 1.24 -13.40
C LYS A 24 9.35 2.43 -13.84
N HIS A 25 8.88 2.44 -15.09
CA HIS A 25 8.00 3.48 -15.61
C HIS A 25 6.62 3.38 -14.97
N LEU A 26 6.09 2.17 -14.79
CA LEU A 26 4.82 1.96 -14.08
C LEU A 26 4.89 2.46 -12.65
N ARG A 27 5.97 2.17 -11.91
CA ARG A 27 6.11 2.67 -10.55
C ARG A 27 5.97 4.20 -10.50
N LYS A 28 6.65 4.91 -11.40
CA LYS A 28 6.56 6.38 -11.48
C LYS A 28 5.16 6.87 -11.84
N ALA A 29 4.50 6.20 -12.80
CA ALA A 29 3.14 6.54 -13.20
C ALA A 29 2.16 6.39 -12.03
N LEU A 30 2.25 5.27 -11.31
CA LEU A 30 1.43 5.03 -10.13
C LEU A 30 1.72 6.07 -9.04
N GLU A 31 2.99 6.36 -8.74
CA GLU A 31 3.39 7.37 -7.76
C GLU A 31 2.74 8.73 -8.06
N SER A 32 2.82 9.19 -9.31
CA SER A 32 2.17 10.44 -9.75
C SER A 32 0.65 10.41 -9.57
N LEU A 33 -0.01 9.30 -9.90
CA LEU A 33 -1.48 9.18 -9.75
C LEU A 33 -1.92 9.14 -8.29
N ALA A 34 -1.08 8.63 -7.39
CA ALA A 34 -1.37 8.56 -5.97
C ALA A 34 -1.13 9.90 -5.25
N GLU A 35 -0.24 10.75 -5.76
CA GLU A 35 -0.08 12.13 -5.27
C GLU A 35 -1.39 12.92 -5.41
N GLU A 36 -2.16 12.69 -6.49
CA GLU A 36 -3.50 13.26 -6.71
C GLU A 36 -4.54 12.78 -5.66
N GLY A 37 -4.20 11.79 -4.83
CA GLY A 37 -5.02 11.34 -3.69
C GLY A 37 -6.13 10.36 -4.04
N VAL A 38 -6.15 9.84 -5.28
CA VAL A 38 -7.20 8.93 -5.75
C VAL A 38 -7.02 7.51 -5.19
N THR A 39 -5.77 7.09 -4.98
CA THR A 39 -5.44 5.73 -4.53
C THR A 39 -4.28 5.72 -3.55
N GLN A 40 -4.18 4.63 -2.79
CA GLN A 40 -3.05 4.37 -1.89
C GLN A 40 -2.05 3.46 -2.60
N LEU A 41 -0.76 3.68 -2.38
CA LEU A 41 0.30 2.80 -2.88
C LEU A 41 1.13 2.26 -1.74
N PHE A 42 1.40 0.96 -1.82
CA PHE A 42 2.22 0.26 -0.86
C PHE A 42 3.35 -0.47 -1.58
N LYS A 43 4.53 -0.42 -0.97
CA LYS A 43 5.77 -1.06 -1.37
C LYS A 43 6.04 -2.21 -0.40
N PRO A 44 5.69 -3.46 -0.73
CA PRO A 44 6.00 -4.60 0.13
C PRO A 44 7.51 -4.71 0.38
N SER A 45 7.91 -5.13 1.58
CA SER A 45 9.32 -5.34 1.92
C SER A 45 9.93 -6.53 1.17
N ILE A 46 9.11 -7.39 0.59
CA ILE A 46 9.52 -8.54 -0.23
C ILE A 46 8.85 -8.44 -1.61
N GLY A 47 9.65 -8.51 -2.67
CA GLY A 47 9.20 -8.41 -4.05
C GLY A 47 9.36 -7.01 -4.63
N SER A 48 9.07 -6.88 -5.92
CA SER A 48 9.22 -5.61 -6.66
C SER A 48 7.90 -4.98 -7.09
N ASP A 49 6.81 -5.76 -7.07
CA ASP A 49 5.50 -5.32 -7.52
C ASP A 49 4.87 -4.37 -6.50
N MET A 50 4.26 -3.30 -7.00
CA MET A 50 3.50 -2.35 -6.17
C MET A 50 2.13 -2.93 -5.82
N ILE A 51 1.66 -2.66 -4.60
CA ILE A 51 0.29 -2.94 -4.20
C ILE A 51 -0.48 -1.62 -4.21
N VAL A 52 -1.64 -1.62 -4.87
CA VAL A 52 -2.50 -0.46 -5.02
C VAL A 52 -3.77 -0.69 -4.22
N GLY A 53 -4.05 0.27 -3.35
CA GLY A 53 -5.23 0.33 -2.51
C GLY A 53 -6.28 1.27 -3.08
N ALA A 54 -7.51 0.75 -3.18
CA ALA A 54 -8.68 1.49 -3.62
C ALA A 54 -9.86 1.23 -2.68
N VAL A 55 -10.81 2.17 -2.62
CA VAL A 55 -12.10 1.99 -1.94
C VAL A 55 -13.05 1.15 -2.81
N GLY A 56 -12.90 1.14 -4.13
CA GLY A 56 -13.78 0.39 -5.03
C GLY A 56 -13.13 -0.03 -6.33
N GLN A 57 -13.74 -1.01 -7.02
CA GLN A 57 -13.20 -1.61 -8.25
C GLN A 57 -13.01 -0.58 -9.37
N LEU A 58 -13.95 0.37 -9.51
CA LEU A 58 -13.93 1.41 -10.54
C LEU A 58 -12.62 2.21 -10.54
N GLN A 59 -11.98 2.41 -9.38
CA GLN A 59 -10.72 3.14 -9.32
C GLN A 59 -9.59 2.40 -10.06
N PHE A 60 -9.60 1.06 -10.07
CA PHE A 60 -8.64 0.28 -10.86
C PHE A 60 -8.92 0.40 -12.36
N GLU A 61 -10.19 0.36 -12.76
CA GLU A 61 -10.59 0.51 -14.17
C GLU A 61 -10.17 1.88 -14.72
N VAL A 62 -10.43 2.95 -13.97
CA VAL A 62 -9.99 4.31 -14.31
C VAL A 62 -8.46 4.40 -14.37
N MET A 63 -7.74 3.79 -13.43
CA MET A 63 -6.26 3.77 -13.47
C MET A 63 -5.72 3.05 -14.71
N ILE A 64 -6.33 1.95 -15.15
CA ILE A 64 -5.90 1.24 -16.38
C ILE A 64 -5.97 2.20 -17.57
N GLU A 65 -7.09 2.90 -17.74
CA GLU A 65 -7.29 3.84 -18.85
C GLU A 65 -6.34 5.03 -18.78
N ARG A 66 -6.18 5.64 -17.59
CA ARG A 66 -5.27 6.78 -17.39
C ARG A 66 -3.81 6.39 -17.64
N VAL A 67 -3.35 5.26 -17.10
CA VAL A 67 -1.97 4.80 -17.28
C VAL A 67 -1.68 4.50 -18.76
N ALA A 68 -2.64 3.95 -19.48
CA ALA A 68 -2.52 3.74 -20.92
C ALA A 68 -2.47 5.08 -21.69
N ALA A 69 -3.36 6.03 -21.38
CA ALA A 69 -3.47 7.30 -22.10
C ALA A 69 -2.31 8.27 -21.80
N GLU A 70 -1.92 8.41 -20.53
CA GLU A 70 -0.94 9.41 -20.08
C GLU A 70 0.51 8.89 -20.19
N TYR A 71 0.73 7.59 -20.01
CA TYR A 71 2.07 7.00 -19.92
C TYR A 71 2.39 5.98 -21.01
N ASN A 72 1.42 5.62 -21.87
CA ASN A 72 1.57 4.58 -22.89
C ASN A 72 2.04 3.23 -22.29
N LEU A 73 1.47 2.90 -21.13
CA LEU A 73 1.75 1.69 -20.37
C LEU A 73 0.50 0.82 -20.27
N GLU A 74 0.64 -0.47 -20.58
CA GLU A 74 -0.41 -1.45 -20.33
C GLU A 74 -0.23 -2.05 -18.94
N VAL A 75 -0.99 -1.53 -17.98
CA VAL A 75 -1.03 -2.03 -16.59
C VAL A 75 -2.12 -3.08 -16.42
N VAL A 76 -1.83 -4.07 -15.58
CA VAL A 76 -2.74 -5.14 -15.15
C VAL A 76 -2.79 -5.14 -13.63
N PHE A 77 -4.02 -5.20 -13.08
CA PHE A 77 -4.27 -5.30 -11.65
C PHE A 77 -4.72 -6.73 -11.29
N GLU A 78 -3.85 -7.47 -10.61
CA GLU A 78 -4.09 -8.85 -10.20
C GLU A 78 -4.48 -8.93 -8.72
N PRO A 79 -5.11 -10.03 -8.25
CA PRO A 79 -5.25 -10.30 -6.82
C PRO A 79 -3.91 -10.14 -6.07
N ALA A 80 -3.91 -9.28 -5.05
CA ALA A 80 -2.81 -9.20 -4.11
C ALA A 80 -2.85 -10.40 -3.15
N PRO A 81 -1.71 -10.80 -2.56
CA PRO A 81 -1.70 -11.80 -1.49
C PRO A 81 -2.22 -11.24 -0.15
N TYR A 82 -2.63 -9.96 -0.14
CA TYR A 82 -3.07 -9.19 1.01
C TYR A 82 -4.48 -8.67 0.76
N ASN A 83 -5.30 -8.61 1.81
CA ASN A 83 -6.64 -8.01 1.76
C ASN A 83 -6.81 -6.85 2.74
N VAL A 84 -5.87 -6.66 3.67
CA VAL A 84 -5.97 -5.59 4.68
C VAL A 84 -4.63 -4.88 4.79
N ALA A 85 -4.66 -3.55 4.77
CA ALA A 85 -3.50 -2.70 5.04
C ALA A 85 -3.75 -1.86 6.31
N ARG A 86 -2.75 -1.76 7.18
CA ARG A 86 -2.78 -0.89 8.38
C ARG A 86 -1.45 -0.16 8.52
N TRP A 87 -1.51 1.14 8.76
CA TRP A 87 -0.32 1.89 9.14
C TRP A 87 0.08 1.56 10.56
N LEU A 88 1.39 1.43 10.77
CA LEU A 88 1.97 1.12 12.06
C LEU A 88 2.54 2.38 12.68
N SER A 89 2.33 2.54 13.99
CA SER A 89 3.07 3.50 14.80
C SER A 89 3.41 2.90 16.15
N CYS A 90 4.56 3.25 16.68
CA CYS A 90 5.02 2.83 18.00
C CYS A 90 5.86 3.96 18.59
N ASP A 91 5.80 4.12 19.91
CA ASP A 91 6.59 5.13 20.61
C ASP A 91 8.08 4.71 20.71
N ASP A 92 8.37 3.40 20.63
CA ASP A 92 9.72 2.85 20.54
C ASP A 92 10.03 2.35 19.10
N PRO A 93 10.91 3.06 18.35
CA PRO A 93 11.30 2.66 17.00
C PRO A 93 11.92 1.25 16.92
N LYS A 94 12.64 0.81 17.96
CA LYS A 94 13.30 -0.50 17.95
C LYS A 94 12.30 -1.64 18.02
N VAL A 95 11.22 -1.45 18.76
CA VAL A 95 10.14 -2.44 18.82
C VAL A 95 9.44 -2.55 17.46
N LEU A 96 9.17 -1.41 16.82
CA LEU A 96 8.57 -1.39 15.49
C LEU A 96 9.48 -2.04 14.44
N GLU A 97 10.78 -1.76 14.46
CA GLU A 97 11.76 -2.37 13.56
C GLU A 97 11.82 -3.89 13.74
N ALA A 98 11.90 -4.37 14.98
CA ALA A 98 11.91 -5.80 15.29
C ALA A 98 10.61 -6.50 14.82
N PHE A 99 9.46 -5.84 14.96
CA PHE A 99 8.19 -6.34 14.43
C PHE A 99 8.20 -6.43 12.90
N LEU A 100 8.64 -5.37 12.22
CA LEU A 100 8.70 -5.31 10.76
C LEU A 100 9.62 -6.40 10.19
N ASP A 101 10.78 -6.61 10.80
CA ASP A 101 11.74 -7.64 10.42
C ASP A 101 11.20 -9.06 10.62
N LYS A 102 10.55 -9.30 11.76
CA LYS A 102 9.91 -10.60 12.04
C LYS A 102 8.76 -10.90 11.07
N ASN A 103 8.05 -9.86 10.62
CA ASN A 103 6.87 -9.98 9.76
C ASN A 103 7.14 -9.53 8.32
N LYS A 104 8.40 -9.59 7.85
CA LYS A 104 8.83 -8.97 6.58
C LYS A 104 7.98 -9.29 5.35
N SER A 105 7.40 -10.49 5.27
CA SER A 105 6.52 -10.91 4.17
C SER A 105 5.13 -10.27 4.19
N SER A 106 4.72 -9.73 5.33
CA SER A 106 3.45 -9.05 5.59
C SER A 106 3.69 -7.59 6.00
N SER A 107 4.85 -7.04 5.64
CA SER A 107 5.24 -5.67 5.93
C SER A 107 5.62 -4.94 4.64
N GLY A 108 5.56 -3.62 4.68
CA GLY A 108 5.98 -2.74 3.61
C GLY A 108 5.96 -1.29 4.06
N THR A 109 6.04 -0.38 3.09
CA THR A 109 5.87 1.05 3.31
C THR A 109 4.82 1.63 2.37
N ASP A 110 4.29 2.80 2.70
CA ASP A 110 3.55 3.62 1.72
C ASP A 110 4.50 4.51 0.89
N LEU A 111 3.96 5.52 0.20
CA LEU A 111 4.78 6.46 -0.59
C LEU A 111 5.62 7.41 0.24
N ASP A 112 5.20 7.71 1.46
CA ASP A 112 5.92 8.61 2.38
C ASP A 112 6.86 7.79 3.30
N ASP A 113 7.20 6.56 2.89
CA ASP A 113 7.99 5.59 3.65
C ASP A 113 7.41 5.23 5.03
N ALA A 114 6.11 5.50 5.27
CA ALA A 114 5.48 5.13 6.53
C ALA A 114 5.27 3.60 6.57
N PRO A 115 5.56 2.95 7.71
CA PRO A 115 5.48 1.50 7.82
C PRO A 115 4.03 1.02 7.77
N VAL A 116 3.79 -0.03 6.99
CA VAL A 116 2.48 -0.63 6.76
C VAL A 116 2.54 -2.13 6.98
N TYR A 117 1.57 -2.65 7.71
CA TYR A 117 1.29 -4.08 7.80
C TYR A 117 0.27 -4.48 6.73
N LEU A 118 0.65 -5.43 5.88
CA LEU A 118 -0.12 -5.97 4.77
C LEU A 118 -0.56 -7.40 5.13
N ALA A 119 -1.78 -7.53 5.64
CA ALA A 119 -2.31 -8.79 6.15
C ALA A 119 -3.22 -9.50 5.13
N LYS A 120 -3.36 -10.82 5.25
CA LYS A 120 -4.23 -11.61 4.36
C LYS A 120 -5.71 -11.42 4.70
N ASN A 121 -6.02 -11.08 5.96
CA ASN A 121 -7.37 -10.86 6.44
C ASN A 121 -7.34 -10.03 7.75
N ALA A 122 -8.51 -9.68 8.27
CA ALA A 122 -8.64 -8.88 9.49
C ALA A 122 -8.26 -9.65 10.78
N TRP A 123 -8.37 -10.98 10.77
CA TRP A 123 -7.99 -11.80 11.93
C TRP A 123 -6.47 -11.77 12.15
N ASP A 124 -5.68 -11.85 11.08
CA ASP A 124 -4.22 -11.73 11.14
C ASP A 124 -3.79 -10.39 11.79
N VAL A 125 -4.50 -9.30 11.46
CA VAL A 125 -4.26 -7.97 12.08
C VAL A 125 -4.55 -8.04 13.58
N GLY A 126 -5.71 -8.58 13.97
CA GLY A 126 -6.09 -8.69 15.38
C GLY A 126 -5.10 -9.53 16.19
N TYR A 127 -4.67 -10.66 15.63
CA TYR A 127 -3.68 -11.53 16.26
C TYR A 127 -2.31 -10.84 16.41
N ALA A 128 -1.86 -10.13 15.37
CA ALA A 128 -0.63 -9.34 15.44
C ALA A 128 -0.72 -8.24 16.49
N GLN A 129 -1.85 -7.52 16.56
CA GLN A 129 -2.07 -6.46 17.53
C GLN A 129 -2.12 -7.00 18.98
N GLU A 130 -2.76 -8.15 19.23
CA GLU A 130 -2.79 -8.79 20.55
C GLU A 130 -1.38 -9.18 21.03
N LYS A 131 -0.53 -9.68 20.12
CA LYS A 131 0.84 -10.09 20.44
C LYS A 131 1.82 -8.94 20.60
N ASN A 132 1.49 -7.74 20.12
CA ASN A 132 2.37 -6.57 20.11
C ASN A 132 1.57 -5.33 20.53
N PRO A 133 1.08 -5.27 21.79
CA PRO A 133 0.15 -4.25 22.27
C PRO A 133 0.74 -2.82 22.25
N GLU A 134 2.06 -2.69 22.23
CA GLU A 134 2.77 -1.41 22.11
C GLU A 134 2.77 -0.83 20.68
N ILE A 135 2.39 -1.61 19.67
CA ILE A 135 2.30 -1.18 18.28
C ILE A 135 0.84 -0.85 17.95
N ARG A 136 0.61 0.38 17.49
CA ARG A 136 -0.71 0.85 17.06
C ARG A 136 -0.90 0.57 15.58
N PHE A 137 -1.96 -0.17 15.26
CA PHE A 137 -2.40 -0.48 13.89
C PHE A 137 -3.57 0.43 13.54
N THR A 138 -3.39 1.31 12.57
CA THR A 138 -4.38 2.34 12.23
C THR A 138 -4.91 2.16 10.81
N ALA A 139 -6.22 2.41 10.65
CA ALA A 139 -6.88 2.43 9.35
C ALA A 139 -6.86 3.81 8.68
N THR A 140 -6.26 4.80 9.33
CA THR A 140 -6.11 6.16 8.81
C THR A 140 -4.72 6.68 9.11
N LYS A 141 -4.19 7.51 8.22
CA LYS A 141 -2.94 8.24 8.39
C LYS A 141 -3.17 9.70 8.00
N GLU A 142 -2.82 10.63 8.87
CA GLU A 142 -2.79 12.04 8.51
C GLU A 142 -1.64 12.29 7.51
N ARG A 143 -1.93 12.93 6.37
CA ARG A 143 -0.87 13.40 5.46
C ARG A 143 -0.15 14.54 6.16
N ALA A 144 1.16 14.37 6.42
CA ALA A 144 2.02 15.49 6.78
C ALA A 144 2.11 16.44 5.58
N LEU A 145 1.89 17.74 5.82
CA LEU A 145 2.00 18.80 4.82
C LEU A 145 3.46 19.08 4.44
#